data_AF-A0A016VJ98-F1
#
_entry.id   AF-A0A016VJ98-F1
#
_cell.length_a   1.000
_cell.length_b   1.000
_cell.length_c   1.000
_cell.angle_alpha   90.00
_cell.angle_beta   90.00
_cell.angle_gamma   90.00
#
_symmetry.space_group_name_H-M   'P 1'
#
loop_
_entity.id
_entity.type
_entity.pdbx_description
1 polymer ?
#
loop_
_entity_poly.entity_id
_entity_poly.type
_entity_poly.pdbx_seq_one_letter_code
_entity_poly.pdbx_strand_id
1 'polypeptide(L)' 'MNGLTIVLAALVLGVFSADRKCTTDKDCLAGHKCNGQICAARTECPMRGLPIAKPGCKVVEYLNDMNCPMPKVVCP' A
#
# COMPACT_ATOMS: atom_id res chain seq x y z
N MET A 1 7.78 32.47 16.54
CA MET A 1 7.49 31.02 16.72
C MET A 1 6.00 30.80 16.44
N ASN A 2 5.53 31.11 15.23
CA ASN A 2 5.48 30.25 14.05
C ASN A 2 4.42 29.13 14.17
N GLY A 3 3.17 29.50 14.48
CA GLY A 3 2.02 28.57 14.46
C GLY A 3 1.81 27.89 13.11
N LEU A 4 2.26 28.52 12.01
CA LEU A 4 2.28 27.93 10.67
C LEU A 4 3.11 26.64 10.60
N THR A 5 4.20 26.54 11.38
CA THR A 5 5.08 25.37 11.38
C THR A 5 4.45 24.17 12.09
N ILE A 6 3.58 24.41 13.08
CA ILE A 6 2.87 23.36 13.82
C ILE A 6 1.76 22.77 12.93
N VAL A 7 1.05 23.62 12.18
CA VAL A 7 0.00 23.18 11.24
C VAL A 7 0.61 22.36 10.09
N LEU A 8 1.75 22.78 9.54
CA LEU A 8 2.45 22.00 8.51
C LEU A 8 2.91 20.64 9.04
N ALA A 9 3.46 20.57 10.25
CA ALA A 9 3.90 19.31 10.84
C ALA A 9 2.74 18.32 11.06
N ALA A 10 1.58 18.81 11.50
CA ALA A 10 0.37 17.99 11.64
C ALA A 10 -0.18 17.49 10.29
N LEU A 11 -0.09 18.31 9.24
CA LEU A 11 -0.49 17.91 7.89
C LEU A 11 0.42 16.82 7.33
N VAL A 12 1.74 16.92 7.54
CA VAL A 12 2.71 15.93 7.05
C VAL A 12 2.60 14.59 7.81
N LEU A 13 2.26 14.61 9.10
CA LEU A 13 2.01 13.39 9.88
C LEU A 13 0.64 12.76 9.60
N GLY A 14 -0.37 13.56 9.22
CA GLY A 14 -1.72 13.08 8.90
C GLY A 14 -1.82 12.33 7.57
N VAL A 15 -0.95 12.61 6.61
CA VAL A 15 -0.99 12.02 5.26
C VAL A 15 -0.61 10.53 5.24
N PHE A 16 0.10 10.03 6.26
CA PHE A 16 0.38 8.58 6.41
C PHE A 16 -0.78 7.79 7.07
N SER A 17 -1.86 8.47 7.43
CA SER A 17 -3.09 7.86 7.96
C SER A 17 -4.27 8.00 7.00
N ALA A 18 -4.01 8.16 5.70
CA ALA A 18 -5.06 8.10 4.69
C ALA A 18 -5.80 6.75 4.79
N ASP A 19 -7.11 6.82 5.03
CA ASP A 19 -8.07 5.74 4.80
C ASP A 19 -7.82 4.39 5.47
N ARG A 20 -7.41 4.39 6.74
CA ARG A 20 -7.60 3.16 7.52
C ARG A 20 -9.07 2.81 7.71
N LYS A 21 -10.01 3.76 7.59
CA LYS A 21 -11.43 3.52 7.90
C LYS A 21 -12.19 3.06 6.66
N CYS A 22 -12.87 1.93 6.76
CA CYS A 22 -13.58 1.31 5.65
C CYS A 22 -14.99 0.89 6.05
N THR A 23 -15.88 0.75 5.07
CA THR A 23 -17.20 0.12 5.22
C THR A 23 -17.24 -1.22 4.48
N THR A 24 -16.53 -1.32 3.37
CA THR A 24 -16.41 -2.50 2.51
C THR A 24 -14.95 -2.71 2.08
N ASP A 25 -14.64 -3.90 1.58
CA ASP A 25 -13.30 -4.23 1.04
C ASP A 25 -12.85 -3.29 -0.09
N LYS A 26 -13.79 -2.67 -0.81
CA LYS A 26 -13.50 -1.76 -1.93
C LYS A 26 -12.93 -0.41 -1.50
N ASP A 27 -13.13 -0.05 -0.24
CA ASP A 27 -12.59 1.18 0.34
C ASP A 27 -11.09 1.03 0.67
N CYS A 28 -10.59 -0.22 0.66
CA CYS A 28 -9.22 -0.54 0.99
C CYS A 28 -8.36 -0.69 -0.26
N LEU A 29 -7.06 -0.40 -0.11
CA LEU A 29 -6.06 -0.69 -1.14
C LEU A 29 -5.99 -2.19 -1.46
N ALA A 30 -5.49 -2.52 -2.64
CA ALA A 30 -5.22 -3.91 -3.01
C ALA A 30 -4.34 -4.61 -1.96
N GLY A 31 -4.59 -5.89 -1.74
CA GLY A 31 -3.98 -6.66 -0.66
C GLY A 31 -4.52 -6.37 0.74
N HIS A 32 -5.57 -5.56 0.89
CA HIS A 32 -6.24 -5.30 2.16
C HIS A 32 -7.73 -5.68 2.08
N LYS A 33 -8.34 -5.88 3.25
CA LYS A 33 -9.77 -6.12 3.43
C LYS A 33 -10.29 -5.26 4.58
N CYS A 34 -11.59 -4.97 4.56
CA CYS A 34 -12.21 -4.26 5.64
C CYS A 34 -12.47 -5.20 6.82
N ASN A 35 -11.84 -4.94 7.95
CA ASN A 35 -12.02 -5.70 9.18
C ASN A 35 -12.30 -4.75 10.35
N GLY A 36 -13.50 -4.80 10.90
CA GLY A 36 -13.89 -3.95 12.04
C GLY A 36 -13.79 -2.45 11.70
N GLN A 37 -14.23 -2.07 10.50
CA GLN A 37 -14.10 -0.73 9.94
C GLN A 37 -12.66 -0.27 9.70
N ILE A 38 -11.69 -1.19 9.74
CA ILE A 38 -10.29 -0.89 9.50
C ILE A 38 -9.76 -1.71 8.32
N CYS A 39 -9.06 -1.08 7.39
CA CYS A 39 -8.33 -1.79 6.34
C CYS A 39 -7.17 -2.58 6.96
N ALA A 40 -7.31 -3.90 6.95
CA ALA A 40 -6.30 -4.85 7.43
C ALA A 40 -5.71 -5.61 6.24
N ALA A 41 -4.41 -5.92 6.31
CA ALA A 41 -3.76 -6.74 5.29
C ALA A 41 -4.45 -8.11 5.17
N ARG A 42 -4.65 -8.56 3.95
CA ARG A 42 -5.15 -9.91 3.65
C ARG A 42 -4.04 -10.92 3.96
N THR A 43 -4.29 -11.81 4.92
CA THR A 43 -3.36 -12.85 5.33
C THR A 43 -3.13 -13.91 4.24
N GLU A 44 -4.06 -14.01 3.30
CA GLU A 44 -3.94 -14.84 2.10
C GLU A 44 -2.96 -14.26 1.05
N CYS A 45 -2.57 -12.99 1.17
CA CYS A 45 -1.57 -12.43 0.26
C CYS A 45 -0.18 -12.95 0.61
N PRO A 46 0.55 -13.50 -0.37
CA PRO A 46 1.84 -14.11 -0.11
C PRO A 46 2.86 -13.03 0.26
N MET A 47 3.44 -13.16 1.46
CA MET A 47 4.62 -12.38 1.85
C MET A 47 5.80 -12.84 0.99
N ARG A 48 6.17 -12.06 -0.02
CA ARG A 48 7.33 -12.34 -0.87
C ARG A 48 8.32 -11.18 -0.76
N GLY A 49 9.61 -11.51 -0.70
CA GLY A 49 10.67 -10.52 -0.79
C GLY A 49 10.65 -9.83 -2.16
N LEU A 50 11.21 -8.61 -2.22
CA LEU A 50 11.43 -7.96 -3.52
C LEU A 50 12.39 -8.80 -4.36
N PRO A 51 12.04 -9.15 -5.61
CA PRO A 51 12.92 -9.88 -6.50
C PRO A 51 14.14 -9.04 -6.87
N ILE A 52 15.30 -9.68 -7.00
CA ILE A 52 16.51 -9.06 -7.52
C ILE A 52 16.40 -9.01 -9.06
N ALA A 53 16.22 -7.81 -9.60
CA ALA A 53 16.22 -7.60 -11.05
C ALA A 53 17.66 -7.54 -11.58
N LYS A 54 17.90 -8.20 -12.72
CA LYS A 54 19.16 -8.07 -13.47
C LYS A 54 19.27 -6.66 -14.09
N PRO A 55 20.49 -6.18 -14.41
CA PRO A 55 20.67 -4.91 -15.12
C PRO A 55 19.81 -4.86 -16.38
N GLY A 56 19.12 -3.74 -16.59
CA GLY A 56 18.19 -3.54 -17.71
C GLY A 56 16.75 -4.01 -17.45
N CYS A 57 16.49 -4.83 -16.42
CA CYS A 57 15.13 -5.23 -16.08
C CYS A 57 14.51 -4.32 -15.00
N LYS A 58 13.19 -4.17 -15.00
CA LYS A 58 12.40 -3.40 -14.02
C LYS A 58 11.55 -4.33 -13.17
N VAL A 59 11.48 -4.07 -11.86
CA VAL A 59 10.44 -4.65 -11.01
C VAL A 59 9.20 -3.77 -11.13
N VAL A 60 8.09 -4.34 -11.54
CA VAL A 60 6.79 -3.66 -11.61
C VAL A 60 5.78 -4.41 -10.76
N GLU A 61 4.80 -3.68 -10.21
CA GLU A 61 3.72 -4.28 -9.45
C GLU A 61 2.58 -4.71 -10.39
N TYR A 62 1.90 -5.80 -10.05
CA TYR A 62 0.64 -6.21 -10.65
C TYR A 62 -0.26 -6.83 -9.58
N LEU A 63 -1.57 -6.87 -9.84
CA LEU A 63 -2.53 -7.55 -8.98
C LEU A 63 -2.76 -8.96 -9.51
N ASN A 64 -2.66 -9.96 -8.63
CA ASN A 64 -3.02 -11.33 -8.98
C ASN A 64 -4.55 -11.55 -8.89
N ASP A 65 -5.01 -12.77 -9.17
CA ASP A 65 -6.44 -13.12 -9.15
C ASP A 65 -7.13 -12.92 -7.79
N MET A 66 -6.34 -12.82 -6.71
CA MET A 66 -6.83 -12.53 -5.35
C MET A 66 -6.74 -11.04 -4.99
N ASN A 67 -6.45 -10.18 -5.96
CA ASN A 67 -6.25 -8.75 -5.75
C ASN A 67 -5.08 -8.43 -4.79
N CYS A 68 -4.08 -9.30 -4.72
CA CYS A 68 -2.87 -9.07 -3.94
C CYS A 68 -1.79 -8.40 -4.81
N PRO A 69 -1.09 -7.37 -4.30
CA PRO A 69 0.03 -6.74 -4.99
C PRO A 69 1.20 -7.72 -5.06
N MET A 70 1.68 -7.97 -6.27
CA MET A 70 2.79 -8.87 -6.56
C MET A 70 3.84 -8.17 -7.40
N PRO A 71 5.14 -8.38 -7.11
CA PRO A 71 6.19 -7.91 -7.99
C PRO A 71 6.38 -8.87 -9.18
N LYS A 72 6.55 -8.33 -10.39
CA LYS A 72 7.05 -9.05 -11.58
C LYS A 72 8.27 -8.32 -12.15
N VAL A 73 9.22 -9.08 -12.67
CA VAL A 73 10.38 -8.53 -13.37
C VAL A 73 10.05 -8.47 -14.86
N VAL A 74 10.15 -7.29 -15.47
CA VAL A 74 9.97 -7.05 -16.90
C VAL A 74 11.31 -6.60 -17.47
N CYS A 75 11.81 -7.30 -18.48
CA CYS A 75 13.02 -6.95 -19.21
C CYS A 75 12.65 -6.41 -20.60
N PRO A 76 13.46 -5.51 -21.19
CA PRO A 76 13.27 -4.99 -22.53
C PRO A 76 13.34 -6.07 -23.61
#